data_AF-A0A350YJ83-F1
#
_entry.id   AF-A0A350YJ83-F1
#
_cell.length_a   1.000
_cell.length_b   1.000
_cell.length_c   1.000
_cell.angle_alpha   90.00
_cell.angle_beta   90.00
_cell.angle_gamma   90.00
#
_symmetry.space_group_name_H-M   'P 1'
#
loop_
_entity.id
_entity.type
_entity.pdbx_description
1 polymer ?
#
loop_
_entity_poly.entity_id
_entity_poly.type
_entity_poly.pdbx_seq_one_letter_code
_entity_poly.pdbx_strand_id
1 'polypeptide(L)'
;MSNASVSSQEFERLIQPFLPLGKIVAVAVSGGADSMALAFCLKRFVKDGGQLLAFIVEHGLREESAAEAKTVAARLTAMGIET
;
A
#
# COMPACT_ATOMS: atom_id res chain seq x y z
N MET A 1 -8.95 23.11 1.02
CA MET A 1 -8.87 21.73 1.53
C MET A 1 -7.74 21.71 2.56
N SER A 2 -7.96 21.23 3.78
CA SER A 2 -6.93 21.26 4.82
C SER A 2 -5.81 20.26 4.52
N ASN A 3 -4.56 20.73 4.46
CA ASN A 3 -3.34 19.90 4.37
C ASN A 3 -2.99 19.23 5.73
N ALA A 4 -3.98 18.79 6.49
CA ALA A 4 -3.73 18.10 7.75
C ALA A 4 -3.23 16.68 7.48
N SER A 5 -2.13 16.28 8.10
CA SER A 5 -1.64 14.91 8.06
C SER A 5 -2.64 13.97 8.76
N VAL A 6 -2.91 12.82 8.16
CA VAL A 6 -3.72 11.76 8.80
C VAL A 6 -2.94 11.18 9.98
N SER A 7 -3.57 11.14 11.17
CA SER A 7 -2.97 10.50 12.35
C SER A 7 -3.11 8.98 12.30
N SER A 8 -2.28 8.22 13.04
CA SER A 8 -2.41 6.75 13.11
C SER A 8 -3.81 6.32 13.56
N GLN A 9 -4.37 6.99 14.58
CA GLN A 9 -5.71 6.67 15.12
C GLN A 9 -6.82 6.98 14.12
N GLU A 10 -6.67 8.08 13.36
CA GLU A 10 -7.61 8.42 12.30
C GLU A 10 -7.55 7.38 11.17
N PHE A 11 -6.34 6.98 10.76
CA PHE A 11 -6.16 5.94 9.77
C PHE A 11 -6.76 4.61 10.22
N GLU A 12 -6.45 4.16 11.45
CA GLU A 12 -7.01 2.94 12.07
C GLU A 12 -8.54 2.95 12.02
N ARG A 13 -9.18 4.03 12.47
CA ARG A 13 -10.64 4.18 12.47
C ARG A 13 -11.23 4.13 11.06
N LEU A 14 -10.57 4.73 10.07
CA LEU A 14 -11.05 4.79 8.69
C LEU A 14 -10.86 3.46 7.95
N ILE A 15 -9.78 2.73 8.22
CA ILE A 15 -9.45 1.49 7.50
C ILE A 15 -10.14 0.27 8.09
N GLN A 16 -10.40 0.25 9.40
CA GLN A 16 -10.95 -0.91 10.11
C GLN A 16 -12.22 -1.51 9.48
N PRO A 17 -13.20 -0.74 8.95
CA PRO A 17 -14.38 -1.31 8.30
C PRO A 17 -14.09 -2.14 7.04
N PHE A 18 -12.93 -1.95 6.41
CA PHE A 18 -12.54 -2.62 5.16
C PHE A 18 -11.63 -3.83 5.37
N LEU A 19 -11.10 -4.01 6.57
CA LEU A 19 -10.12 -5.05 6.83
C LEU A 19 -10.79 -6.34 7.30
N PRO A 20 -10.37 -7.51 6.77
CA PRO A 20 -10.93 -8.78 7.19
C PRO A 20 -10.58 -9.05 8.65
N LEU A 21 -11.38 -9.90 9.33
CA LEU A 21 -11.01 -10.48 10.63
C LEU A 21 -9.73 -11.34 10.57
N GLY A 22 -9.25 -11.64 9.35
CA GLY A 22 -8.05 -12.42 9.08
C GLY A 22 -6.75 -11.61 9.18
N LYS A 23 -5.62 -12.33 9.14
CA LYS A 23 -4.29 -11.77 9.32
C LYS A 23 -3.67 -11.18 8.04
N ILE A 24 -4.21 -11.46 6.86
CA ILE A 24 -3.60 -11.06 5.58
C ILE A 24 -4.41 -9.95 4.94
N VAL A 25 -3.75 -8.84 4.63
CA VAL A 25 -4.29 -7.71 3.90
C VAL A 25 -3.61 -7.64 2.55
N ALA A 26 -4.40 -7.56 1.47
CA ALA A 26 -3.91 -7.31 0.12
C ALA A 26 -4.22 -5.86 -0.27
N VAL A 27 -3.27 -5.17 -0.89
CA VAL A 27 -3.46 -3.79 -1.37
C VAL A 27 -2.97 -3.65 -2.81
N ALA A 28 -3.78 -3.04 -3.68
CA ALA A 28 -3.34 -2.67 -5.02
C ALA A 28 -2.53 -1.37 -4.97
N VAL A 29 -1.35 -1.35 -5.60
CA VAL A 29 -0.45 -0.20 -5.60
C VAL A 29 -0.07 0.18 -7.03
N SER A 30 -0.51 1.37 -7.45
CA SER A 30 -0.23 1.90 -8.80
C SER A 30 1.13 2.60 -8.91
N GLY A 31 1.73 2.97 -7.77
CA GLY A 31 2.97 3.75 -7.71
C GLY A 31 2.76 5.24 -7.52
N GLY A 32 1.51 5.72 -7.63
CA GLY A 32 1.13 7.10 -7.29
C GLY A 32 1.24 7.36 -5.79
N ALA A 33 1.37 8.63 -5.41
CA ALA A 33 1.58 9.07 -4.03
C ALA A 33 0.54 8.49 -3.06
N ASP A 34 -0.75 8.52 -3.42
CA ASP A 34 -1.83 8.04 -2.57
C ASP A 34 -1.73 6.54 -2.30
N SER A 35 -1.48 5.74 -3.33
CA SER A 35 -1.35 4.28 -3.21
C SER A 35 -0.12 3.86 -2.40
N MET A 36 0.99 4.59 -2.57
CA MET A 36 2.22 4.36 -1.78
C MET A 36 2.03 4.77 -0.32
N ALA A 37 1.33 5.88 -0.06
CA ALA A 37 1.00 6.32 1.30
C ALA A 37 0.06 5.32 1.99
N LEU A 38 -0.95 4.81 1.27
CA LEU A 38 -1.84 3.77 1.78
C LEU A 38 -1.08 2.50 2.14
N ALA A 39 -0.20 2.00 1.26
CA ALA A 39 0.63 0.82 1.53
C ALA A 39 1.53 1.02 2.76
N PHE A 40 2.14 2.20 2.90
CA PHE A 40 2.96 2.54 4.06
C PHE A 40 2.15 2.57 5.37
N CYS A 41 0.97 3.19 5.37
CA CYS A 41 0.09 3.24 6.53
C CYS A 41 -0.43 1.84 6.89
N LEU A 42 -0.83 1.04 5.90
CA LEU A 42 -1.24 -0.37 6.10
C LEU A 42 -0.10 -1.20 6.69
N LYS A 43 1.15 -1.03 6.24
CA LYS A 43 2.29 -1.76 6.80
C LYS A 43 2.48 -1.47 8.30
N ARG A 44 2.19 -0.25 8.73
CA ARG A 44 2.25 0.16 10.14
C ARG A 44 1.03 -0.32 10.94
N PHE A 45 -0.13 -0.46 10.29
CA PHE A 45 -1.36 -0.95 10.89
C PHE A 45 -1.32 -2.48 11.11
N VAL A 46 -0.89 -3.24 10.10
CA VAL A 46 -0.86 -4.72 10.07
C VAL A 46 0.31 -5.27 10.91
N LYS A 47 0.54 -4.70 12.10
CA LYS A 47 1.53 -5.19 13.08
C LYS A 47 0.96 -6.37 13.87
N ASP A 48 1.86 -7.11 14.51
CA ASP A 48 1.59 -8.26 15.38
C ASP A 48 0.73 -9.37 14.75
N GLY A 49 1.40 -10.25 14.01
CA GLY A 49 0.83 -11.49 13.48
C GLY A 49 0.04 -11.32 12.18
N GLY A 50 -0.06 -10.11 11.63
CA GLY A 50 -0.60 -9.84 10.31
C GLY A 50 0.46 -9.81 9.19
N GLN A 51 0.02 -9.98 7.94
CA GLN A 51 0.82 -9.88 6.72
C GLN A 51 0.18 -8.88 5.75
N LEU A 52 1.00 -8.05 5.11
CA LEU A 52 0.59 -7.15 4.04
C LEU A 52 1.22 -7.61 2.72
N LEU A 53 0.38 -7.86 1.73
CA LEU A 53 0.76 -8.17 0.34
C LEU A 53 0.37 -6.99 -0.55
N ALA A 54 1.29 -6.49 -1.36
CA ALA A 54 1.02 -5.42 -2.32
C ALA A 54 1.02 -5.97 -3.75
N PHE A 55 0.03 -5.60 -4.54
CA PHE A 55 -0.10 -6.04 -5.93
C PHE A 55 0.07 -4.87 -6.89
N ILE A 56 0.93 -5.06 -7.88
CA ILE A 56 1.20 -4.09 -8.93
C ILE A 56 0.70 -4.66 -10.26
N VAL A 57 -0.09 -3.89 -10.99
CA VAL A 57 -0.58 -4.29 -12.32
C VAL A 57 0.26 -3.58 -13.39
N GLU A 58 1.11 -4.35 -14.07
CA GLU A 58 1.76 -3.93 -15.32
C GLU A 58 0.76 -4.12 -16.46
N HIS A 59 0.31 -3.02 -17.07
CA HIS A 59 -0.84 -3.04 -17.97
C HIS A 59 -0.46 -3.09 -19.46
N GLY A 60 0.79 -2.89 -19.84
CA GLY A 60 1.27 -2.93 -21.22
C GLY A 60 0.82 -1.77 -22.13
N LEU A 61 -0.02 -0.84 -21.66
CA LEU A 61 -0.53 0.28 -22.45
C LEU A 61 0.54 1.27 -22.96
N ARG A 62 1.70 1.31 -22.30
CA ARG A 62 2.83 2.19 -22.63
C ARG A 62 4.14 1.41 -22.48
N GLU A 63 5.15 1.76 -23.28
CA GLU A 63 6.47 1.11 -23.24
C GLU A 63 7.12 1.20 -21.86
N GLU A 64 6.87 2.28 -21.11
CA GLU A 64 7.45 2.50 -19.79
C GLU A 64 6.76 1.70 -18.67
N SER A 65 5.59 1.08 -18.92
CA SER A 65 4.77 0.46 -17.87
C SER A 65 5.54 -0.60 -17.08
N ALA A 66 6.34 -1.43 -17.74
CA ALA A 66 7.16 -2.43 -17.08
C ALA A 66 8.27 -1.83 -16.20
N ALA A 67 8.89 -0.73 -16.63
CA ALA A 67 9.91 -0.03 -15.85
C ALA A 67 9.28 0.70 -14.63
N GLU A 68 8.10 1.27 -14.80
CA GLU A 68 7.30 1.86 -13.72
C GLU A 68 6.94 0.79 -12.68
N ALA A 69 6.40 -0.36 -13.09
CA ALA A 69 6.04 -1.45 -12.18
C ALA A 69 7.24 -1.96 -11.36
N LYS A 70 8.41 -2.13 -11.99
CA LYS A 70 9.66 -2.48 -11.30
C LYS A 70 10.09 -1.41 -10.27
N THR A 71 9.93 -0.13 -10.62
CA THR A 71 10.23 0.98 -9.70
C THR A 71 9.31 0.96 -8.49
N VAL A 72 8.02 0.67 -8.68
CA VAL A 72 7.05 0.54 -7.58
C VAL A 72 7.41 -0.65 -6.69
N ALA A 73 7.72 -1.80 -7.27
CA ALA A 73 8.14 -3.00 -6.51
C ALA A 73 9.38 -2.74 -5.66
N ALA A 74 10.40 -2.08 -6.23
CA ALA A 74 11.61 -1.72 -5.50
C ALA A 74 11.32 -0.79 -4.31
N ARG A 75 10.43 0.20 -4.47
CA ARG A 75 10.02 1.11 -3.40
C ARG A 75 9.27 0.37 -2.29
N LEU A 76 8.35 -0.53 -2.63
CA LEU A 76 7.59 -1.33 -1.67
C LEU A 76 8.50 -2.31 -0.91
N THR A 77 9.43 -2.95 -1.60
CA THR A 77 10.45 -3.82 -0.98
C THR A 77 11.31 -3.04 0.01
N ALA A 78 11.73 -1.81 -0.34
CA ALA A 78 12.47 -0.92 0.56
C ALA A 78 11.66 -0.51 1.81
N MET A 79 10.33 -0.56 1.74
CA MET A 79 9.43 -0.36 2.88
C MET A 79 9.15 -1.64 3.68
N GLY A 80 9.74 -2.78 3.29
CA GLY A 80 9.50 -4.09 3.90
C GLY A 80 8.11 -4.65 3.60
N ILE A 81 7.56 -4.32 2.42
CA ILE A 81 6.28 -4.80 1.93
C ILE A 81 6.54 -5.81 0.82
N GLU A 82 5.90 -6.97 0.91
CA GLU A 82 5.98 -8.05 -0.08
C GLU A 82 5.15 -7.68 -1.32
N THR A 83 5.69 -7.94 -2.51
CA THR A 83 5.07 -7.64 -3.82
C THR A 83 5.07 -8.83 -4.75
#